data_AF-A0A7S3JGU1-F1
#
_entry.id   AF-A0A7S3JGU1-F1
#
_cell.length_a   1.000
_cell.length_b   1.000
_cell.length_c   1.000
_cell.angle_alpha   90.00
_cell.angle_beta   90.00
_cell.angle_gamma   90.00
#
_symmetry.space_group_name_H-M   'P 1'
#
loop_
_entity.id
_entity.type
_entity.pdbx_description
1 polymer ?
#
loop_
_entity_poly.entity_id
_entity_poly.type
_entity_poly.pdbx_seq_one_letter_code
_entity_poly.pdbx_strand_id
1 'polypeptide(L)'
;HTVPFIEGANKLTVRRSNVLEDSIETFNSFNNHKELKILFEGENKSAASDAGGLGKEWFTVVSKELLNPENRLFVQCDSDEIAYFISEDSEEEKDRDDKYYFVGLFMAKSLFDKIPLNLCLSKAIYKYILGDDNEMSLEDLKQFDLSLYNSLKYISDHNIDDGSCGDMYFTHQRKSGVEEELTYGGKEIKVTESNKAQFVYVKIDFVTK
;
A
#
# COMPACT_ATOMS: atom_id res chain seq x y z
N HIS A 1 -8.55 34.81 -31.25
CA HIS A 1 -9.49 33.70 -31.05
C HIS A 1 -9.20 33.07 -29.70
N THR A 2 -9.98 33.41 -28.69
CA THR A 2 -9.85 32.87 -27.32
C THR A 2 -10.64 31.58 -27.26
N VAL A 3 -9.96 30.46 -27.00
CA VAL A 3 -10.61 29.16 -26.79
C VAL A 3 -11.45 29.27 -25.50
N PRO A 4 -12.74 28.89 -25.50
CA PRO A 4 -13.58 28.99 -24.30
C PRO A 4 -13.04 28.11 -23.16
N PHE A 5 -12.89 28.69 -21.98
CA PHE A 5 -12.34 28.10 -20.74
C PHE A 5 -13.19 26.94 -20.14
N ILE A 6 -14.16 26.39 -20.86
CA ILE A 6 -15.15 25.44 -20.32
C ILE A 6 -14.86 23.98 -20.71
N GLU A 7 -13.90 23.69 -21.61
CA GLU A 7 -13.50 22.30 -21.99
C GLU A 7 -12.21 21.79 -21.30
N GLY A 8 -11.66 22.53 -20.33
CA GLY A 8 -10.29 22.33 -19.83
C GLY A 8 -10.09 21.50 -18.56
N ALA A 9 -11.15 21.21 -17.79
CA ALA A 9 -11.04 20.59 -16.46
C ALA A 9 -11.94 19.37 -16.31
N ASN A 10 -11.44 18.34 -15.61
CA ASN A 10 -12.26 17.19 -15.20
C ASN A 10 -13.12 17.59 -14.00
N LYS A 11 -14.39 17.17 -14.01
CA LYS A 11 -15.31 17.42 -12.90
C LYS A 11 -15.64 16.09 -12.25
N LEU A 12 -15.22 15.92 -11.00
CA LEU A 12 -15.54 14.75 -10.19
C LEU A 12 -16.67 15.11 -9.24
N THR A 13 -17.82 14.44 -9.37
CA THR A 13 -18.93 14.58 -8.43
C THR A 13 -19.00 13.34 -7.57
N VAL A 14 -18.94 13.49 -6.25
CA VAL A 14 -18.82 12.39 -5.29
C VAL A 14 -19.78 12.58 -4.12
N ARG A 15 -20.30 11.49 -3.57
CA ARG A 15 -21.06 11.49 -2.32
C ARG A 15 -20.11 11.36 -1.15
N ARG A 16 -20.32 12.16 -0.09
CA ARG A 16 -19.48 12.05 1.13
C ARG A 16 -19.50 10.65 1.74
N SER A 17 -20.64 9.97 1.66
CA SER A 17 -20.84 8.62 2.20
C SER A 17 -20.26 7.49 1.33
N ASN A 18 -19.81 7.79 0.11
CA ASN A 18 -19.35 6.80 -0.88
C ASN A 18 -18.17 7.36 -1.69
N VAL A 19 -17.33 8.17 -1.04
CA VAL A 19 -16.36 9.02 -1.72
C VAL A 19 -15.28 8.22 -2.42
N LEU A 20 -14.89 7.07 -1.87
CA LEU A 20 -13.85 6.22 -2.44
C LEU A 20 -14.36 5.54 -3.71
N GLU A 21 -15.52 4.89 -3.64
CA GLU A 21 -16.14 4.17 -4.74
C GLU A 21 -16.51 5.12 -5.89
N ASP A 22 -17.17 6.24 -5.58
CA ASP A 22 -17.54 7.25 -6.59
C ASP A 22 -16.27 7.81 -7.28
N SER A 23 -15.17 7.93 -6.53
CA SER A 23 -13.88 8.35 -7.07
C SER A 23 -13.29 7.28 -7.99
N ILE A 24 -13.25 6.01 -7.58
CA ILE A 24 -12.70 4.91 -8.40
C ILE A 24 -13.46 4.79 -9.72
N GLU A 25 -14.79 4.77 -9.69
CA GLU A 25 -15.63 4.61 -10.87
C GLU A 25 -15.39 5.70 -11.93
N THR A 26 -15.18 6.94 -11.48
CA THR A 26 -15.12 8.09 -12.38
C THR A 26 -13.68 8.45 -12.74
N PHE A 27 -12.78 8.47 -11.75
CA PHE A 27 -11.43 9.02 -11.87
C PHE A 27 -10.53 8.21 -12.80
N ASN A 28 -10.74 6.90 -12.88
CA ASN A 28 -9.97 6.03 -13.78
C ASN A 28 -10.20 6.36 -15.27
N SER A 29 -11.31 7.03 -15.61
CA SER A 29 -11.62 7.48 -16.98
C SER A 29 -11.04 8.84 -17.36
N PHE A 30 -10.47 9.58 -16.40
CA PHE A 30 -10.06 10.96 -16.59
C PHE A 30 -8.67 11.10 -17.22
N ASN A 31 -8.50 12.18 -18.00
CA ASN A 31 -7.17 12.67 -18.33
C ASN A 31 -6.60 13.41 -17.13
N ASN A 32 -5.77 12.74 -16.34
CA ASN A 32 -5.26 13.24 -15.06
C ASN A 32 -4.30 14.44 -15.15
N HIS A 33 -3.89 14.84 -16.36
CA HIS A 33 -3.12 16.08 -16.57
C HIS A 33 -4.00 17.34 -16.57
N LYS A 34 -5.32 17.20 -16.67
CA LYS A 34 -6.25 18.33 -16.57
C LYS A 34 -6.46 18.75 -15.12
N GLU A 35 -6.86 20.01 -14.93
CA GLU A 35 -7.33 20.50 -13.63
C GLU A 35 -8.50 19.62 -13.16
N LEU A 36 -8.50 19.25 -11.87
CA LEU A 36 -9.56 18.46 -11.25
C LEU A 36 -10.45 19.37 -10.39
N LYS A 37 -11.75 19.38 -10.66
CA LYS A 37 -12.74 20.13 -9.89
C LYS A 37 -13.64 19.14 -9.16
N ILE A 38 -13.60 19.21 -7.83
CA ILE A 38 -14.41 18.36 -6.96
C ILE A 38 -15.75 19.04 -6.67
N LEU A 39 -16.82 18.26 -6.69
CA LEU A 39 -18.14 18.64 -6.21
C LEU A 39 -18.67 17.54 -5.29
N PHE A 40 -19.01 17.87 -4.05
CA PHE A 40 -19.75 16.94 -3.20
C PHE A 40 -21.24 17.05 -3.53
N GLU A 41 -21.89 15.89 -3.75
CA GLU A 41 -23.32 15.86 -4.10
C GLU A 41 -24.17 16.50 -3.00
N GLY A 42 -25.15 17.31 -3.39
CA GLY A 42 -26.04 18.03 -2.47
C GLY A 42 -25.47 19.34 -1.91
N GLU A 43 -24.20 19.66 -2.16
CA GLU A 43 -23.60 20.94 -1.75
C GLU A 43 -23.77 22.03 -2.82
N ASN A 44 -24.05 23.27 -2.38
CA ASN A 44 -24.33 24.39 -3.28
C ASN A 44 -23.11 24.71 -4.17
N LYS A 45 -23.35 24.87 -5.48
CA LYS A 45 -22.33 25.18 -6.50
C LYS A 45 -21.53 26.45 -6.24
N SER A 46 -21.96 27.34 -5.34
CA SER A 46 -21.18 28.51 -4.90
C SER A 46 -19.96 28.15 -4.07
N ALA A 47 -19.93 26.97 -3.43
CA ALA A 47 -18.75 26.41 -2.77
C ALA A 47 -17.65 26.02 -3.79
N ALA A 48 -17.99 25.82 -5.06
CA ALA A 48 -17.03 25.56 -6.13
C ALA A 48 -16.15 26.79 -6.48
N SER A 49 -16.45 27.97 -5.91
CA SER A 49 -15.56 29.13 -6.00
C SER A 49 -14.29 28.95 -5.15
N ASP A 50 -14.33 28.08 -4.14
CA ASP A 50 -13.17 27.61 -3.36
C ASP A 50 -12.65 26.28 -3.91
N ALA A 51 -12.51 26.18 -5.25
CA ALA A 51 -12.05 24.97 -5.94
C ALA A 51 -10.76 24.36 -5.33
N GLY A 52 -9.86 25.20 -4.80
CA GLY A 52 -8.64 24.74 -4.11
C GLY A 52 -8.88 24.13 -2.72
N GLY A 53 -9.94 24.53 -2.01
CA GLY A 53 -10.33 23.97 -0.72
C GLY A 53 -10.95 22.58 -0.86
N LEU A 54 -11.90 22.44 -1.80
CA LEU A 54 -12.59 21.17 -2.05
C LEU A 54 -11.65 20.09 -2.60
N GLY A 55 -10.66 20.46 -3.41
CA GLY A 55 -9.62 19.53 -3.86
C GLY A 55 -8.82 18.95 -2.69
N LYS A 56 -8.31 19.82 -1.81
CA LYS A 56 -7.56 19.38 -0.61
C LYS A 56 -8.42 18.53 0.34
N GLU A 57 -9.68 18.89 0.49
CA GLU A 57 -10.63 18.10 1.27
C GLU A 57 -10.83 16.72 0.68
N TRP A 58 -11.06 16.60 -0.63
CA TRP A 58 -11.20 15.31 -1.30
C TRP A 58 -9.98 14.42 -1.11
N PHE A 59 -8.77 14.95 -1.34
CA PHE A 59 -7.53 14.20 -1.06
C PHE A 59 -7.46 13.72 0.39
N THR A 60 -7.90 14.55 1.34
CA THR A 60 -7.91 14.19 2.76
C THR A 60 -8.90 13.07 3.06
N VAL A 61 -10.14 13.16 2.57
CA VAL A 61 -11.18 12.16 2.85
C VAL A 61 -10.87 10.85 2.14
N VAL A 62 -10.46 10.88 0.87
CA VAL A 62 -10.04 9.66 0.15
C VAL A 62 -8.85 9.01 0.82
N SER A 63 -7.84 9.75 1.28
CA SER A 63 -6.71 9.17 2.01
C SER A 63 -7.17 8.42 3.26
N LYS A 64 -8.18 8.93 3.99
CA LYS A 64 -8.74 8.25 5.16
C LYS A 64 -9.47 6.96 4.78
N GLU A 65 -10.26 6.98 3.71
CA GLU A 65 -10.96 5.77 3.25
C GLU A 65 -9.97 4.72 2.72
N LEU A 66 -8.90 5.12 2.02
CA LEU A 66 -7.86 4.18 1.59
C LEU A 66 -7.22 3.45 2.79
N LEU A 67 -6.99 4.16 3.90
CA LEU A 67 -6.40 3.61 5.12
C LEU A 67 -7.45 2.97 6.06
N ASN A 68 -8.72 2.94 5.68
CA ASN A 68 -9.78 2.32 6.46
C ASN A 68 -9.64 0.78 6.38
N PRO A 69 -9.48 0.07 7.52
CA PRO A 69 -9.33 -1.38 7.52
C PRO A 69 -10.50 -2.13 6.85
N GLU A 70 -11.70 -1.55 6.86
CA GLU A 70 -12.88 -2.13 6.20
C GLU A 70 -12.72 -2.24 4.68
N ASN A 71 -11.90 -1.38 4.07
CA ASN A 71 -11.60 -1.42 2.64
C ASN A 71 -10.49 -2.42 2.29
N ARG A 72 -9.81 -2.99 3.30
CA ARG A 72 -8.81 -4.06 3.18
C ARG A 72 -7.63 -3.77 2.25
N LEU A 73 -7.41 -2.52 1.85
CA LEU A 73 -6.29 -2.15 0.97
C LEU A 73 -4.98 -2.06 1.74
N PHE A 74 -5.00 -1.35 2.86
CA PHE A 74 -3.81 -1.13 3.65
C PHE A 74 -3.99 -1.60 5.09
N VAL A 75 -2.91 -2.11 5.67
CA VAL A 75 -2.81 -2.46 7.08
C VAL A 75 -1.77 -1.59 7.74
N GLN A 76 -2.03 -1.17 8.98
CA GLN A 76 -1.04 -0.45 9.76
C GLN A 76 0.13 -1.39 10.09
N CYS A 77 1.35 -0.91 9.86
CA CYS A 77 2.58 -1.62 10.18
C CYS A 77 2.73 -1.78 11.70
N ASP A 78 3.29 -2.91 12.13
CA ASP A 78 3.67 -3.12 13.53
C ASP A 78 5.05 -2.50 13.78
N SER A 79 5.07 -1.18 13.98
CA SER A 79 6.30 -0.42 14.20
C SER A 79 6.05 0.82 15.07
N ASP A 80 7.13 1.46 15.53
CA ASP A 80 7.06 2.70 16.31
C ASP A 80 6.52 3.91 15.51
N GLU A 81 6.62 3.87 14.18
CA GLU A 81 6.11 4.91 13.29
C GLU A 81 4.73 4.55 12.74
N ILE A 82 3.85 5.54 12.57
CA ILE A 82 2.57 5.33 11.87
C ILE A 82 2.87 5.20 10.38
N ALA A 83 2.94 3.95 9.92
CA ALA A 83 3.10 3.58 8.52
C ALA A 83 2.09 2.52 8.13
N TYR A 84 1.75 2.47 6.84
CA TYR A 84 0.80 1.52 6.28
C TYR A 84 1.44 0.74 5.13
N PHE A 85 1.13 -0.56 5.06
CA PHE A 85 1.58 -1.44 3.99
C PHE A 85 0.39 -2.09 3.28
N ILE A 86 0.64 -2.69 2.12
CA ILE A 86 -0.35 -3.47 1.37
C ILE A 86 -0.87 -4.59 2.28
N SER A 87 -2.18 -4.71 2.39
CA SER A 87 -2.81 -5.77 3.17
C SER A 87 -2.76 -7.11 2.41
N GLU A 88 -2.36 -8.18 3.09
CA GLU A 88 -2.50 -9.55 2.58
C GLU A 88 -3.96 -9.87 2.24
N ASP A 89 -4.91 -9.38 3.05
CA ASP A 89 -6.35 -9.57 2.83
C ASP A 89 -6.86 -8.89 1.55
N SER A 90 -6.06 -7.98 0.96
CA SER A 90 -6.42 -7.34 -0.31
C SER A 90 -6.43 -8.32 -1.48
N GLU A 91 -5.74 -9.47 -1.39
CA GLU A 91 -5.74 -10.51 -2.43
C GLU A 91 -7.13 -11.10 -2.68
N GLU A 92 -7.98 -11.16 -1.64
CA GLU A 92 -9.35 -11.66 -1.73
C GLU A 92 -10.37 -10.56 -2.09
N GLU A 93 -9.91 -9.30 -2.18
CA GLU A 93 -10.79 -8.16 -2.38
C GLU A 93 -11.25 -8.06 -3.83
N LYS A 94 -12.57 -7.87 -4.01
CA LYS A 94 -13.14 -7.67 -5.33
C LYS A 94 -12.63 -6.36 -5.94
N ASP A 95 -12.30 -6.39 -7.23
CA ASP A 95 -11.83 -5.23 -7.99
C ASP A 95 -10.52 -4.62 -7.42
N ARG A 96 -9.71 -5.43 -6.73
CA ARG A 96 -8.38 -5.09 -6.16
C ARG A 96 -7.53 -4.28 -7.14
N ASP A 97 -7.42 -4.75 -8.37
CA ASP A 97 -6.55 -4.14 -9.38
C ASP A 97 -7.03 -2.72 -9.75
N ASP A 98 -8.33 -2.51 -9.88
CA ASP A 98 -8.92 -1.19 -10.13
C ASP A 98 -8.71 -0.25 -8.95
N LYS A 99 -8.80 -0.76 -7.71
CA LYS A 99 -8.54 0.00 -6.48
C LYS A 99 -7.07 0.43 -6.39
N TYR A 100 -6.11 -0.47 -6.59
CA TYR A 100 -4.68 -0.09 -6.56
C TYR A 100 -4.27 0.76 -7.76
N TYR A 101 -4.87 0.54 -8.94
CA TYR A 101 -4.69 1.44 -10.07
C TYR A 101 -5.16 2.86 -9.74
N PHE A 102 -6.33 2.99 -9.10
CA PHE A 102 -6.81 4.27 -8.59
C PHE A 102 -5.85 4.87 -7.56
N VAL A 103 -5.34 4.10 -6.59
CA VAL A 103 -4.35 4.59 -5.61
C VAL A 103 -3.13 5.19 -6.31
N GLY A 104 -2.58 4.50 -7.32
CA GLY A 104 -1.46 5.01 -8.10
C GLY A 104 -1.77 6.34 -8.80
N LEU A 105 -2.92 6.43 -9.47
CA LEU A 105 -3.37 7.66 -10.12
C LEU A 105 -3.64 8.79 -9.12
N PHE A 106 -4.23 8.47 -7.96
CA PHE A 106 -4.51 9.40 -6.87
C PHE A 106 -3.21 10.00 -6.32
N MET A 107 -2.21 9.16 -6.04
CA MET A 107 -0.87 9.60 -5.63
C MET A 107 -0.21 10.45 -6.70
N ALA A 108 -0.21 10.01 -7.95
CA ALA A 108 0.36 10.77 -9.06
C ALA A 108 -0.33 12.13 -9.24
N LYS A 109 -1.66 12.20 -9.10
CA LYS A 109 -2.42 13.44 -9.20
C LYS A 109 -2.08 14.41 -8.08
N SER A 110 -1.93 13.92 -6.85
CA SER A 110 -1.53 14.75 -5.71
C SER A 110 -0.17 15.41 -5.92
N LEU A 111 0.79 14.67 -6.49
CA LEU A 111 2.12 15.18 -6.83
C LEU A 111 2.04 16.22 -7.94
N PHE A 112 1.26 15.95 -8.99
CA PHE A 112 1.05 16.86 -10.11
C PHE A 112 0.43 18.19 -9.67
N ASP A 113 -0.60 18.13 -8.81
CA ASP A 113 -1.29 19.31 -8.28
C ASP A 113 -0.56 19.97 -7.09
N LYS A 114 0.55 19.37 -6.62
CA LYS A 114 1.33 19.82 -5.46
C LYS A 114 0.50 19.90 -4.18
N ILE A 115 -0.38 18.91 -3.99
CA ILE A 115 -1.21 18.78 -2.79
C ILE A 115 -0.60 17.68 -1.91
N PRO A 116 -0.22 17.99 -0.66
CA PRO A 116 0.26 16.98 0.28
C PRO A 116 -0.81 15.92 0.55
N LEU A 117 -0.41 14.64 0.53
CA LEU A 117 -1.26 13.53 0.95
C LEU A 117 -1.00 13.17 2.41
N ASN A 118 -2.08 12.92 3.14
CA ASN A 118 -2.03 12.29 4.45
C ASN A 118 -2.12 10.76 4.29
N LEU A 119 -1.24 10.20 3.46
CA LEU A 119 -1.16 8.77 3.17
C LEU A 119 0.24 8.28 3.62
N CYS A 120 0.35 7.88 4.88
CA CYS A 120 1.63 7.49 5.49
C CYS A 120 2.02 6.06 5.09
N LEU A 121 2.42 5.85 3.84
CA LEU A 121 2.85 4.53 3.37
C LEU A 121 4.23 4.18 3.92
N SER A 122 4.50 2.88 4.05
CA SER A 122 5.80 2.39 4.52
C SER A 122 6.91 2.71 3.51
N LYS A 123 8.15 2.79 4.01
CA LYS A 123 9.35 3.01 3.17
C LYS A 123 9.52 1.91 2.11
N ALA A 124 9.07 0.70 2.40
CA ALA A 124 9.07 -0.42 1.45
C ALA A 124 8.27 -0.08 0.18
N ILE A 125 7.05 0.46 0.32
CA ILE A 125 6.22 0.84 -0.85
C ILE A 125 6.94 1.89 -1.71
N TYR A 126 7.61 2.87 -1.08
CA TYR A 126 8.35 3.87 -1.83
C TYR A 126 9.55 3.29 -2.57
N LYS A 127 10.28 2.33 -1.99
CA LYS A 127 11.34 1.60 -2.70
C LYS A 127 10.80 0.90 -3.95
N TYR A 128 9.66 0.21 -3.84
CA TYR A 128 9.00 -0.40 -5.01
C TYR A 128 8.63 0.62 -6.09
N ILE A 129 8.03 1.76 -5.72
CA ILE A 129 7.66 2.82 -6.67
C ILE A 129 8.90 3.39 -7.38
N LEU A 130 10.04 3.47 -6.69
CA LEU A 130 11.29 4.00 -7.23
C LEU A 130 12.09 2.98 -8.06
N GLY A 131 11.71 1.69 -8.02
CA GLY A 131 12.44 0.62 -8.68
C GLY A 131 13.66 0.09 -7.89
N ASP A 132 13.70 0.39 -6.59
CA ASP A 132 14.74 -0.04 -5.65
C ASP A 132 14.31 -1.27 -4.83
N ASP A 133 13.38 -2.08 -5.37
CA ASP A 133 12.83 -3.27 -4.72
C ASP A 133 13.88 -4.35 -4.44
N ASN A 134 14.91 -4.43 -5.26
CA ASN A 134 16.07 -5.31 -5.04
C ASN A 134 16.93 -4.92 -3.83
N GLU A 135 16.68 -3.75 -3.22
CA GLU A 135 17.37 -3.26 -2.01
C GLU A 135 16.53 -3.43 -0.73
N MET A 136 15.47 -4.26 -0.77
CA MET A 136 14.74 -4.63 0.43
C MET A 136 15.64 -5.46 1.35
N SER A 137 15.81 -4.97 2.57
CA SER A 137 16.71 -5.51 3.58
C SER A 137 15.96 -5.89 4.85
N LEU A 138 16.63 -6.65 5.72
CA LEU A 138 16.09 -6.97 7.05
C LEU A 138 15.71 -5.71 7.83
N GLU A 139 16.47 -4.61 7.70
CA GLU A 139 16.16 -3.35 8.40
C GLU A 139 14.88 -2.69 7.92
N ASP A 140 14.46 -2.93 6.68
CA ASP A 140 13.17 -2.42 6.17
C ASP A 140 12.00 -3.12 6.86
N LEU A 141 12.15 -4.41 7.21
CA LEU A 141 11.13 -5.14 7.98
C LEU A 141 10.90 -4.53 9.35
N LYS A 142 11.89 -3.89 9.97
CA LYS A 142 11.72 -3.26 11.29
C LYS A 142 10.63 -2.19 11.32
N GLN A 143 10.39 -1.52 10.20
CA GLN A 143 9.37 -0.47 10.06
C GLN A 143 8.02 -1.01 9.56
N PHE A 144 7.96 -2.30 9.24
CA PHE A 144 6.82 -2.95 8.64
C PHE A 144 6.20 -3.98 9.60
N ASP A 145 7.04 -4.90 10.09
CA ASP A 145 6.71 -5.99 11.00
C ASP A 145 7.89 -6.22 11.97
N LEU A 146 7.83 -5.56 13.13
CA LEU A 146 8.85 -5.65 14.16
C LEU A 146 9.01 -7.08 14.71
N SER A 147 7.92 -7.83 14.79
CA SER A 147 7.92 -9.22 15.25
C SER A 147 8.69 -10.13 14.29
N LEU A 148 8.42 -10.01 12.98
CA LEU A 148 9.14 -10.74 11.94
C LEU A 148 10.61 -10.32 11.88
N TYR A 149 10.89 -9.02 11.95
CA TYR A 149 12.26 -8.51 12.04
C TYR A 149 13.04 -9.17 13.18
N ASN A 150 12.49 -9.15 14.40
CA ASN A 150 13.15 -9.74 15.57
C ASN A 150 13.39 -11.24 15.39
N SER A 151 12.41 -11.96 14.83
CA SER A 151 12.50 -13.39 14.58
C SER A 151 13.61 -13.73 13.56
N LEU A 152 13.65 -13.02 12.43
CA LEU A 152 14.67 -13.22 11.40
C LEU A 152 16.06 -12.75 11.85
N LYS A 153 16.11 -11.67 12.62
CA LYS A 153 17.36 -11.19 13.22
C LYS A 153 17.94 -12.21 14.19
N TYR A 154 17.09 -12.85 15.01
CA TYR A 154 17.52 -13.92 15.90
C TYR A 154 18.09 -15.11 15.13
N ILE A 155 17.38 -15.60 14.11
CA ILE A 155 17.85 -16.70 13.24
C ILE A 155 19.17 -16.35 12.57
N SER A 156 19.31 -15.13 12.08
CA SER A 156 20.55 -14.66 11.45
C SER A 156 21.74 -14.68 12.42
N ASP A 157 21.54 -14.22 13.65
CA ASP A 157 22.63 -13.95 14.60
C ASP A 157 23.02 -15.17 15.47
N HIS A 158 22.18 -16.21 15.53
CA HIS A 158 22.41 -17.38 16.41
C HIS A 158 22.63 -18.67 15.60
N ASN A 159 23.38 -19.61 16.20
CA ASN A 159 23.48 -20.95 15.65
C ASN A 159 22.17 -21.69 15.91
N ILE A 160 21.46 -22.09 14.86
CA ILE A 160 20.13 -22.71 14.99
C ILE A 160 20.17 -24.25 15.04
N ASP A 161 21.32 -24.86 14.76
CA ASP A 161 21.48 -26.32 14.79
C ASP A 161 21.52 -26.87 16.22
N ASP A 162 21.62 -26.00 17.24
CA ASP A 162 21.55 -26.38 18.66
C ASP A 162 20.11 -26.63 19.16
N GLY A 163 19.11 -26.40 18.30
CA GLY A 163 17.69 -26.59 18.59
C GLY A 163 17.00 -25.40 19.26
N SER A 164 17.67 -24.25 19.43
CA SER A 164 17.10 -23.05 20.07
C SER A 164 15.84 -22.52 19.40
N CYS A 165 15.70 -22.74 18.09
CA CYS A 165 14.58 -22.26 17.27
C CYS A 165 13.53 -23.34 16.95
N GLY A 166 13.70 -24.56 17.45
CA GLY A 166 12.92 -25.71 16.99
C GLY A 166 13.15 -26.02 15.50
N ASP A 167 12.31 -26.90 14.96
CA ASP A 167 12.38 -27.28 13.55
C ASP A 167 11.65 -26.24 12.69
N MET A 168 12.39 -25.62 11.77
CA MET A 168 11.87 -24.68 10.79
C MET A 168 12.09 -25.22 9.38
N TYR A 169 11.19 -24.88 8.47
CA TYR A 169 11.26 -25.26 7.06
C TYR A 169 11.15 -24.00 6.18
N PHE A 170 11.43 -24.12 4.88
CA PHE A 170 11.31 -23.00 3.94
C PHE A 170 9.84 -22.72 3.60
N THR A 171 9.06 -22.33 4.62
CA THR A 171 7.63 -22.02 4.54
C THR A 171 7.27 -20.70 5.22
N HIS A 172 6.11 -20.16 4.86
CA HIS A 172 5.50 -19.00 5.49
C HIS A 172 4.06 -19.25 5.88
N GLN A 173 3.74 -18.95 7.13
CA GLN A 173 2.40 -19.03 7.67
C GLN A 173 1.74 -17.65 7.55
N ARG A 174 0.77 -17.52 6.64
CA ARG A 174 -0.02 -16.29 6.50
C ARG A 174 -0.93 -16.08 7.69
N LYS A 175 -1.43 -14.85 7.87
CA LYS A 175 -2.43 -14.53 8.91
C LYS A 175 -3.73 -15.32 8.76
N SER A 176 -4.08 -15.71 7.54
CA SER A 176 -5.22 -16.59 7.22
C SER A 176 -5.08 -18.02 7.75
N GLY A 177 -3.86 -18.43 8.15
CA GLY A 177 -3.56 -19.79 8.55
C GLY A 177 -3.12 -20.71 7.41
N VAL A 178 -2.99 -20.18 6.19
CA VAL A 178 -2.44 -20.93 5.05
C VAL A 178 -0.91 -20.96 5.14
N GLU A 179 -0.35 -22.16 4.96
CA GLU A 179 1.10 -22.36 4.86
C GLU A 179 1.53 -22.41 3.39
N GLU A 180 2.41 -21.48 2.99
CA GLU A 180 2.98 -21.39 1.66
C GLU A 180 4.45 -21.77 1.65
N GLU A 181 4.89 -22.42 0.56
CA GLU A 181 6.30 -22.73 0.37
C GLU A 181 7.05 -21.49 -0.15
N LEU A 182 8.15 -21.15 0.51
CA LEU A 182 9.02 -20.03 0.09
C LEU A 182 9.83 -20.37 -1.18
N THR A 183 10.02 -21.65 -1.44
CA THR A 183 10.71 -22.19 -2.60
C THR A 183 10.09 -23.54 -2.96
N TYR A 184 10.33 -24.04 -4.17
CA TYR A 184 9.79 -25.32 -4.61
C TYR A 184 10.22 -26.47 -3.67
N GLY A 185 9.24 -27.17 -3.09
CA GLY A 185 9.48 -28.25 -2.12
C GLY A 185 9.89 -27.74 -0.74
N GLY A 186 9.64 -26.47 -0.43
CA GLY A 186 10.07 -25.80 0.79
C GLY A 186 9.65 -26.48 2.08
N LYS A 187 8.53 -27.22 2.08
CA LYS A 187 8.06 -28.02 3.22
C LYS A 187 9.01 -29.15 3.62
N GLU A 188 9.82 -29.64 2.70
CA GLU A 188 10.78 -30.72 2.94
C GLU A 188 12.20 -30.20 3.18
N ILE A 189 12.43 -28.88 3.05
CA ILE A 189 13.73 -28.25 3.22
C ILE A 189 13.82 -27.68 4.63
N LYS A 190 14.50 -28.40 5.52
CA LYS A 190 14.78 -27.92 6.89
C LYS A 190 15.75 -26.73 6.85
N VAL A 191 15.46 -25.71 7.66
CA VAL A 191 16.40 -24.60 7.90
C VAL A 191 17.49 -25.09 8.85
N THR A 192 18.74 -24.88 8.46
CA THR A 192 19.96 -25.29 9.15
C THR A 192 20.94 -24.11 9.18
N GLU A 193 21.98 -24.20 10.01
CA GLU A 193 23.01 -23.16 10.06
C GLU A 193 23.61 -22.85 8.67
N SER A 194 23.74 -23.88 7.84
CA SER A 194 24.31 -23.76 6.49
C SER A 194 23.43 -23.02 5.48
N ASN A 195 22.11 -22.98 5.68
CA ASN A 195 21.15 -22.41 4.72
C ASN A 195 20.29 -21.27 5.30
N LYS A 196 20.44 -20.92 6.58
CA LYS A 196 19.63 -19.88 7.25
C LYS A 196 19.70 -18.52 6.57
N ALA A 197 20.85 -18.15 6.00
CA ALA A 197 21.00 -16.88 5.28
C ALA A 197 20.09 -16.83 4.04
N GLN A 198 19.97 -17.95 3.32
CA GLN A 198 19.05 -18.09 2.19
C GLN A 198 17.59 -18.05 2.67
N PHE A 199 17.27 -18.73 3.77
CA PHE A 199 15.94 -18.68 4.36
C PHE A 199 15.53 -17.24 4.70
N VAL A 200 16.38 -16.48 5.40
CA VAL A 200 16.14 -15.08 5.75
C VAL A 200 15.92 -14.23 4.49
N TYR A 201 16.78 -14.38 3.48
CA TYR A 201 16.65 -13.64 2.22
C TYR A 201 15.32 -13.91 1.50
N VAL A 202 14.98 -15.20 1.29
CA VAL A 202 13.73 -15.57 0.60
C VAL A 202 12.51 -15.17 1.42
N LYS A 203 12.60 -15.23 2.76
CA LYS A 203 11.51 -14.78 3.63
C LYS A 203 11.26 -13.28 3.47
N ILE A 204 12.31 -12.46 3.48
CA ILE A 204 12.21 -11.01 3.25
C ILE A 204 11.56 -10.75 1.89
N ASP A 205 12.11 -11.35 0.82
CA ASP A 205 11.62 -11.18 -0.55
C ASP A 205 10.14 -11.56 -0.69
N PHE A 206 9.72 -12.66 -0.05
CA PHE A 206 8.35 -13.15 -0.09
C PHE A 206 7.36 -12.20 0.60
N VAL A 207 7.69 -11.63 1.77
CA VAL A 207 6.74 -10.77 2.51
C VAL A 207 6.70 -9.34 2.02
N THR A 208 7.66 -8.93 1.18
CA THR A 208 7.72 -7.56 0.66
C THR A 208 7.17 -7.42 -0.76
N LYS A 209 7.11 -8.51 -1.53
CA LYS A 209 6.55 -8.54 -2.90
C LYS A 209 5.04 -8.64 -2.93
#